data_AF-A0A1G3BEU4-F1
#
_entry.id   AF-A0A1G3BEU4-F1
#
_cell.length_a   1.000
_cell.length_b   1.000
_cell.length_c   1.000
_cell.angle_alpha   90.00
_cell.angle_beta   90.00
_cell.angle_gamma   90.00
#
_symmetry.space_group_name_H-M   'P 1'
#
loop_
_entity.id
_entity.type
_entity.pdbx_description
1 polymer ?
#
loop_
_entity_poly.entity_id
_entity_poly.type
_entity_poly.pdbx_seq_one_letter_code
_entity_poly.pdbx_strand_id
1 'polypeptide(L)'
;MSVIRNSIKTLHPAYFAMVMSTGIVSIAANLLGFKSIAYGLFYLNIVAYAIILSLQILRVKMFWSNLYSDLSNPKLSLVFFTIVAATNVLGSQFVSVVNYPEVAKIFWYFGIFLWTIVSLSTFNLLFIKCDQRIEMVLHGGWLIATVGTQSVAVLGALLAPEFGDAGSFVMFSSFVWWMIGSFLYMVLITLIFYRLVFFKISPDALVPPYWINMGALAITTLAGSILCINIPKVQGPYADFLGFTKGFTLFFWSFGTWWIPFLVIIGIWKYVFHKTQYKYTPLYWSMVFPLGMYTA
;
A
#
# COMPACT_ATOMS: atom_id res chain seq x y z
N MET A 1 31.37 11.98 -2.74
CA MET A 1 30.82 11.27 -1.57
C MET A 1 29.70 12.02 -0.83
N SER A 2 29.60 13.36 -0.88
CA SER A 2 28.55 14.12 -0.17
C SER A 2 27.12 13.89 -0.71
N VAL A 3 26.95 13.75 -2.01
CA VAL A 3 25.63 13.60 -2.66
C VAL A 3 24.96 12.28 -2.26
N ILE A 4 25.62 11.14 -2.42
CA ILE A 4 25.07 9.81 -2.05
C ILE A 4 24.73 9.77 -0.56
N ARG A 5 25.62 10.30 0.28
CA ARG A 5 25.41 10.38 1.73
C ARG A 5 24.16 11.19 2.07
N ASN A 6 23.97 12.35 1.42
CA ASN A 6 22.79 13.17 1.59
C ASN A 6 21.53 12.48 1.08
N SER A 7 21.58 11.83 -0.08
CA SER A 7 20.44 11.06 -0.62
C SER A 7 19.97 9.95 0.32
N ILE A 8 20.90 9.23 0.97
CA ILE A 8 20.56 8.22 1.99
C ILE A 8 19.94 8.88 3.23
N LYS A 9 20.54 9.98 3.71
CA LYS A 9 20.06 10.71 4.88
C LYS A 9 18.62 11.21 4.72
N THR A 10 18.28 11.73 3.54
CA THR A 10 16.97 12.33 3.20
C THR A 10 16.11 11.41 2.34
N LEU A 11 16.35 10.10 2.34
CA LEU A 11 15.56 9.15 1.55
C LEU A 11 14.11 9.17 2.03
N HIS A 12 13.22 9.69 1.20
CA HIS A 12 11.81 9.81 1.53
C HIS A 12 11.12 8.41 1.53
N PRO A 13 10.32 8.05 2.56
CA PRO A 13 9.70 6.72 2.63
C PRO A 13 8.83 6.39 1.40
N ALA A 14 8.17 7.41 0.83
CA ALA A 14 7.35 7.26 -0.38
C ALA A 14 8.09 6.75 -1.63
N TYR A 15 9.42 6.62 -1.66
CA TYR A 15 10.11 5.98 -2.79
C TYR A 15 9.70 4.51 -2.96
N PHE A 16 9.32 3.80 -1.89
CA PHE A 16 8.73 2.46 -2.02
C PHE A 16 7.37 2.46 -2.73
N ALA A 17 6.69 3.61 -2.84
CA ALA A 17 5.48 3.72 -3.66
C ALA A 17 5.75 3.41 -5.14
N MET A 18 6.94 3.75 -5.65
CA MET A 18 7.36 3.36 -6.99
C MET A 18 7.36 1.83 -7.16
N VAL A 19 7.95 1.12 -6.19
CA VAL A 19 8.04 -0.35 -6.26
C VAL A 19 6.67 -1.02 -6.19
N MET A 20 5.82 -0.60 -5.25
CA MET A 20 4.47 -1.18 -5.15
C MET A 20 3.63 -0.85 -6.39
N SER A 21 3.77 0.35 -6.97
CA SER A 21 3.10 0.72 -8.22
C SER A 21 3.55 -0.10 -9.41
N THR A 22 4.86 -0.18 -9.65
CA THR A 22 5.43 -0.96 -10.75
C THR A 22 5.04 -2.42 -10.62
N GLY A 23 5.06 -2.95 -9.39
CA GLY A 23 4.68 -4.32 -9.11
C GLY A 23 3.22 -4.63 -9.42
N ILE A 24 2.28 -3.77 -9.00
CA ILE A 24 0.86 -4.02 -9.30
C ILE A 24 0.53 -3.82 -10.78
N VAL A 25 1.16 -2.86 -11.46
CA VAL A 25 0.97 -2.70 -12.92
C VAL A 25 1.50 -3.92 -13.68
N SER A 26 2.60 -4.52 -13.22
CA SER A 26 3.09 -5.80 -13.76
C SER A 26 2.09 -6.94 -13.55
N ILE A 27 1.51 -7.07 -12.36
CA ILE A 27 0.48 -8.09 -12.08
C ILE A 27 -0.76 -7.87 -12.96
N ALA A 28 -1.27 -6.63 -13.01
CA ALA A 28 -2.42 -6.28 -13.86
C ALA A 28 -2.15 -6.55 -15.34
N ALA A 29 -0.97 -6.20 -15.84
CA ALA A 29 -0.56 -6.51 -17.21
C ALA A 29 -0.55 -8.02 -17.48
N ASN A 30 -0.10 -8.83 -16.51
CA ASN A 30 -0.13 -10.28 -16.63
C ASN A 30 -1.55 -10.84 -16.68
N LEU A 31 -2.44 -10.35 -15.81
CA LEU A 31 -3.86 -10.74 -15.76
C LEU A 31 -4.60 -10.41 -17.07
N LEU A 32 -4.22 -9.31 -17.73
CA LEU A 32 -4.76 -8.90 -19.03
C LEU A 32 -4.09 -9.59 -20.24
N GLY A 33 -3.11 -10.47 -20.01
CA GLY A 33 -2.41 -11.20 -21.08
C GLY A 33 -1.22 -10.46 -21.72
N PHE A 34 -0.87 -9.26 -21.26
CA PHE A 34 0.29 -8.49 -21.72
C PHE A 34 1.60 -9.01 -21.08
N LYS A 35 1.94 -10.27 -21.35
CA LYS A 35 3.07 -10.97 -20.69
C LYS A 35 4.40 -10.22 -20.80
N SER A 36 4.80 -9.77 -21.99
CA SER A 36 6.09 -9.08 -22.18
C SER A 36 6.22 -7.82 -21.31
N ILE A 37 5.13 -7.07 -21.15
CA ILE A 37 5.08 -5.89 -20.27
C ILE A 37 5.19 -6.34 -18.81
N ALA A 38 4.45 -7.38 -18.41
CA ALA A 38 4.50 -7.91 -17.05
C ALA A 38 5.91 -8.35 -16.65
N TYR A 39 6.60 -9.13 -17.50
CA TYR A 39 7.98 -9.57 -17.25
C TYR A 39 8.96 -8.39 -17.21
N GLY A 40 8.88 -7.46 -18.18
CA GLY A 40 9.75 -6.28 -18.19
C GLY A 40 9.62 -5.44 -16.92
N LEU A 41 8.38 -5.18 -16.48
CA LEU A 41 8.11 -4.47 -15.23
C LEU A 41 8.54 -5.27 -14.01
N PHE A 42 8.42 -6.60 -14.02
CA PHE A 42 8.88 -7.46 -12.92
C PHE A 42 10.39 -7.35 -12.68
N TYR A 43 11.21 -7.52 -13.72
CA TYR A 43 12.66 -7.39 -13.57
C TYR A 43 13.09 -5.97 -13.20
N LEU A 44 12.43 -4.95 -13.77
CA LEU A 44 12.64 -3.57 -13.36
C LEU A 44 12.31 -3.37 -11.87
N ASN A 45 11.23 -3.99 -11.39
CA ASN A 45 10.81 -3.86 -10.00
C ASN A 45 11.77 -4.52 -9.02
N ILE A 46 12.35 -5.67 -9.37
CA ILE A 46 13.40 -6.33 -8.58
C ILE A 46 14.58 -5.38 -8.39
N VAL A 47 15.07 -4.78 -9.48
CA VAL A 47 16.21 -3.86 -9.44
C VAL A 47 15.88 -2.62 -8.60
N ALA A 48 14.71 -2.02 -8.82
CA ALA A 48 14.26 -0.86 -8.06
C ALA A 48 14.14 -1.17 -6.55
N TYR A 49 13.54 -2.30 -6.19
CA TYR A 49 13.40 -2.73 -4.80
C TYR A 49 14.77 -3.00 -4.16
N ALA A 50 15.67 -3.70 -4.84
CA ALA A 50 17.01 -3.99 -4.33
C ALA A 50 17.79 -2.69 -4.03
N ILE A 51 17.70 -1.70 -4.92
CA ILE A 51 18.34 -0.39 -4.72
C ILE A 51 17.72 0.35 -3.54
N ILE A 52 16.40 0.54 -3.54
CA ILE A 52 15.72 1.36 -2.51
C ILE A 52 15.82 0.69 -1.12
N LEU A 53 15.68 -0.63 -1.04
CA LEU A 53 15.85 -1.37 0.21
C LEU A 53 17.29 -1.25 0.73
N SER A 54 18.30 -1.36 -0.13
CA SER A 54 19.70 -1.17 0.28
C SER A 54 19.94 0.23 0.83
N LEU A 55 19.42 1.26 0.18
CA LEU A 55 19.50 2.64 0.67
C LEU A 55 18.79 2.81 2.02
N GLN A 56 17.63 2.17 2.22
CA GLN A 56 16.90 2.21 3.48
C GLN A 56 17.65 1.47 4.61
N ILE A 57 18.27 0.32 4.32
CA ILE A 57 19.12 -0.40 5.29
C ILE A 57 20.33 0.44 5.69
N LEU A 58 20.98 1.09 4.72
CA LEU A 58 22.07 2.03 5.01
C LEU A 58 21.57 3.22 5.84
N ARG A 59 20.36 3.73 5.58
CA ARG A 59 19.75 4.81 6.36
C ARG A 59 19.52 4.40 7.81
N VAL A 60 19.01 3.18 8.06
CA VAL A 60 18.84 2.63 9.42
C VAL A 60 20.17 2.60 10.16
N LYS A 61 21.24 2.11 9.52
CA LYS A 61 22.57 1.96 10.14
C LYS A 61 23.31 3.28 10.35
N MET A 62 23.24 4.20 9.39
CA MET A 62 24.09 5.41 9.36
C MET A 62 23.37 6.69 9.81
N PHE A 63 22.04 6.74 9.70
CA PHE A 63 21.24 7.96 9.92
C PHE A 63 19.99 7.69 10.77
N TRP A 64 20.13 6.86 11.80
CA TRP A 64 19.04 6.50 12.71
C TRP A 64 18.29 7.73 13.26
N SER A 65 19.01 8.77 13.69
CA SER A 65 18.40 10.00 14.20
C SER A 65 17.47 10.68 13.17
N ASN A 66 17.89 10.73 11.89
CA ASN A 66 17.05 11.29 10.82
C ASN A 66 15.86 10.40 10.51
N LEU A 67 16.05 9.07 10.47
CA LEU A 67 14.97 8.12 10.28
C LEU A 67 13.94 8.20 11.41
N TYR A 68 14.39 8.29 12.66
CA TYR A 68 13.54 8.43 13.84
C TYR A 68 12.77 9.75 13.84
N SER A 69 13.40 10.83 13.38
CA SER A 69 12.74 12.12 13.17
C SER A 69 11.59 12.01 12.15
N ASP A 70 11.79 11.27 11.06
CA ASP A 70 10.73 11.03 10.07
C ASP A 70 9.63 10.11 10.61
N LEU A 71 9.98 9.04 11.34
CA LEU A 71 9.02 8.14 11.98
C LEU A 71 8.17 8.87 13.04
N SER A 72 8.75 9.85 13.73
CA SER A 72 8.05 10.68 14.71
C SER A 72 7.25 11.82 14.07
N ASN A 73 7.42 12.09 12.77
CA ASN A 73 6.70 13.14 12.07
C ASN A 73 5.30 12.63 11.66
N PRO A 74 4.19 13.19 12.15
CA PRO A 74 2.85 12.69 11.84
C PRO A 74 2.48 12.73 10.36
N LYS A 75 3.13 13.58 9.54
CA LYS A 75 2.94 13.62 8.08
C LYS A 75 3.60 12.46 7.34
N LEU A 76 4.62 11.84 7.95
CA LEU A 76 5.44 10.81 7.31
C LEU A 76 5.31 9.44 7.96
N SER A 77 4.92 9.38 9.24
CA SER A 77 4.93 8.16 10.04
C SER A 77 4.22 7.00 9.35
N LEU A 78 2.95 7.16 8.98
CA LEU A 78 2.19 6.09 8.31
C LEU A 78 2.62 5.85 6.85
N VAL A 79 3.39 6.76 6.24
CA VAL A 79 3.95 6.57 4.89
C VAL A 79 5.01 5.47 4.90
N PHE A 80 5.62 5.14 6.05
CA PHE A 80 6.56 4.02 6.15
C PHE A 80 5.94 2.66 5.81
N PHE A 81 4.62 2.49 5.90
CA PHE A 81 3.94 1.28 5.44
C PHE A 81 4.10 1.02 3.93
N THR A 82 4.58 1.99 3.14
CA THR A 82 4.95 1.76 1.73
C THR A 82 6.01 0.67 1.58
N ILE A 83 6.94 0.49 2.53
CA ILE A 83 7.93 -0.60 2.47
C ILE A 83 7.26 -1.97 2.59
N VAL A 84 6.22 -2.07 3.42
CA VAL A 84 5.42 -3.29 3.61
C VAL A 84 4.69 -3.61 2.31
N ALA A 85 4.00 -2.61 1.76
CA ALA A 85 3.28 -2.75 0.49
C ALA A 85 4.20 -3.14 -0.67
N ALA A 86 5.35 -2.47 -0.82
CA ALA A 86 6.33 -2.79 -1.85
C ALA A 86 6.86 -4.23 -1.74
N THR A 87 7.18 -4.66 -0.53
CA THR A 87 7.70 -6.01 -0.25
C THR A 87 6.67 -7.08 -0.62
N ASN A 88 5.43 -6.93 -0.14
CA ASN A 88 4.40 -7.94 -0.40
C ASN A 88 3.92 -7.92 -1.86
N VAL A 89 3.82 -6.76 -2.51
CA VAL A 89 3.44 -6.69 -3.93
C VAL A 89 4.52 -7.33 -4.81
N LEU A 90 5.80 -7.12 -4.51
CA LEU A 90 6.87 -7.83 -5.21
C LEU A 90 6.79 -9.35 -4.96
N GLY A 91 6.50 -9.77 -3.72
CA GLY A 91 6.18 -11.18 -3.41
C GLY A 91 5.02 -11.73 -4.24
N SER A 92 3.95 -10.95 -4.43
CA SER A 92 2.81 -11.33 -5.27
C SER A 92 3.20 -11.48 -6.74
N GLN A 93 4.18 -10.72 -7.24
CA GLN A 93 4.70 -10.93 -8.61
C GLN A 93 5.41 -12.27 -8.76
N PHE A 94 6.15 -12.72 -7.72
CA PHE A 94 6.78 -14.03 -7.74
C PHE A 94 5.75 -15.15 -7.87
N VAL A 95 4.58 -15.05 -7.25
CA VAL A 95 3.48 -16.01 -7.42
C VAL A 95 2.81 -15.83 -8.80
N SER A 96 2.31 -14.62 -9.08
CA SER A 96 1.36 -14.40 -10.18
C SER A 96 2.00 -14.25 -11.56
N VAL A 97 3.26 -13.80 -11.65
CA VAL A 97 3.93 -13.52 -12.93
C VAL A 97 4.89 -14.64 -13.32
N VAL A 98 5.69 -15.14 -12.36
CA VAL A 98 6.76 -16.11 -12.63
C VAL A 98 6.58 -17.47 -11.95
N ASN A 99 5.54 -17.66 -11.13
CA ASN A 99 5.20 -18.92 -10.45
C ASN A 99 6.33 -19.52 -9.57
N TYR A 100 6.95 -18.69 -8.73
CA TYR A 100 7.94 -19.06 -7.71
C TYR A 100 7.40 -18.81 -6.28
N PRO A 101 6.48 -19.65 -5.78
CA PRO A 101 5.85 -19.46 -4.47
C PRO A 101 6.83 -19.53 -3.30
N GLU A 102 7.90 -20.32 -3.38
CA GLU A 102 8.92 -20.40 -2.32
C GLU A 102 9.64 -19.07 -2.09
N VAL A 103 9.94 -18.33 -3.17
CA VAL A 103 10.51 -16.98 -3.06
C VAL A 103 9.48 -16.02 -2.47
N ALA A 104 8.23 -16.12 -2.91
CA ALA A 104 7.15 -15.30 -2.39
C ALA A 104 6.89 -15.50 -0.88
N LYS A 105 7.06 -16.73 -0.35
CA LYS A 105 7.01 -17.00 1.10
C LYS A 105 8.06 -16.19 1.87
N ILE A 106 9.29 -16.08 1.36
CA ILE A 106 10.35 -15.24 1.97
C ILE A 106 9.90 -13.79 2.02
N PHE A 107 9.35 -13.26 0.92
CA PHE A 107 8.79 -11.91 0.88
C PHE A 107 7.64 -11.72 1.86
N TRP A 108 6.79 -12.73 2.03
CA TRP A 108 5.66 -12.65 2.97
C TRP A 108 6.11 -12.60 4.42
N TYR A 109 7.04 -13.48 4.84
CA TYR A 109 7.60 -13.43 6.19
C TYR A 109 8.35 -12.12 6.45
N PHE A 110 9.11 -11.63 5.47
CA PHE A 110 9.76 -10.33 5.59
C PHE A 110 8.74 -9.18 5.63
N GLY A 111 7.66 -9.27 4.86
CA GLY A 111 6.54 -8.34 4.89
C GLY A 111 5.82 -8.30 6.24
N ILE A 112 5.60 -9.45 6.88
CA ILE A 112 5.07 -9.55 8.25
C ILE A 112 6.02 -8.87 9.23
N PHE A 113 7.31 -9.19 9.17
CA PHE A 113 8.32 -8.56 10.02
C PHE A 113 8.31 -7.03 9.88
N LEU A 114 8.34 -6.52 8.64
CA LEU A 114 8.26 -5.09 8.36
C LEU A 114 6.93 -4.49 8.85
N TRP A 115 5.80 -5.17 8.63
CA TRP A 115 4.49 -4.71 9.09
C TRP A 115 4.46 -4.57 10.60
N THR A 116 4.95 -5.56 11.35
CA THR A 116 5.01 -5.52 12.81
C THR A 116 5.87 -4.36 13.30
N ILE A 117 7.09 -4.21 12.77
CA ILE A 117 8.00 -3.14 13.17
C ILE A 117 7.44 -1.75 12.83
N VAL A 118 6.94 -1.56 11.61
CA VAL A 118 6.37 -0.29 11.17
C VAL A 118 5.11 0.02 11.97
N SER A 119 4.16 -0.90 12.08
CA SER A 119 2.91 -0.70 12.82
C SER A 119 3.16 -0.33 14.28
N LEU A 120 3.96 -1.13 14.98
CA LEU A 120 4.27 -0.85 16.39
C LEU A 120 5.03 0.46 16.54
N SER A 121 6.01 0.77 15.69
CA SER A 121 6.75 2.03 15.82
C SER A 121 5.89 3.25 15.50
N THR A 122 5.18 3.27 14.37
CA THR A 122 4.46 4.45 13.89
C THR A 122 3.26 4.78 14.77
N PHE A 123 2.44 3.78 15.14
CA PHE A 123 1.27 4.04 15.98
C PHE A 123 1.69 4.45 17.40
N ASN A 124 2.70 3.81 18.01
CA ASN A 124 3.18 4.24 19.32
C ASN A 124 3.74 5.67 19.27
N LEU A 125 4.53 6.02 18.26
CA LEU A 125 5.06 7.38 18.12
C LEU A 125 3.94 8.41 17.92
N LEU A 126 2.92 8.10 17.11
CA LEU A 126 1.76 8.97 16.94
C LEU A 126 0.98 9.14 18.25
N PHE A 127 0.70 8.06 18.98
CA PHE A 127 -0.09 8.11 20.21
C PHE A 127 0.65 8.83 21.35
N ILE A 128 1.97 8.70 21.42
CA ILE A 128 2.76 9.26 22.52
C ILE A 128 3.21 10.70 22.22
N LYS A 129 3.53 11.02 20.95
CA LYS A 129 4.22 12.29 20.62
C LYS A 129 3.41 13.27 19.77
N CYS A 130 2.32 12.86 19.14
CA CYS A 130 1.58 13.77 18.26
C CYS A 130 0.78 14.79 19.09
N ASP A 131 1.22 16.04 19.10
CA ASP A 131 0.54 17.19 19.71
C ASP A 131 -0.12 18.13 18.67
N GLN A 132 0.04 17.81 17.38
CA GLN A 132 -0.39 18.66 16.27
C GLN A 132 -1.86 18.46 15.93
N ARG A 133 -2.52 19.53 15.49
CA ARG A 133 -3.92 19.49 15.06
C ARG A 133 -4.11 18.72 13.76
N ILE A 134 -5.28 18.09 13.63
CA ILE A 134 -5.62 17.19 12.52
C ILE A 134 -5.50 17.87 11.14
N GLU A 135 -5.90 19.14 11.03
CA GLU A 135 -5.86 19.90 9.77
C GLU A 135 -4.43 20.13 9.27
N MET A 136 -3.44 20.12 10.17
CA MET A 136 -2.04 20.34 9.86
C MET A 136 -1.33 19.07 9.36
N VAL A 137 -1.78 17.89 9.80
CA VAL A 137 -1.02 16.63 9.64
C VAL A 137 -1.73 15.55 8.83
N LEU A 138 -3.05 15.47 8.90
CA LEU A 138 -3.80 14.39 8.25
C LEU A 138 -3.87 14.64 6.75
N HIS A 139 -3.53 13.65 5.93
CA HIS A 139 -3.74 13.67 4.48
C HIS A 139 -3.94 12.26 3.96
N GLY A 140 -4.26 12.08 2.68
CA GLY A 140 -4.52 10.75 2.08
C GLY A 140 -3.37 9.74 2.24
N GLY A 141 -2.14 10.19 2.52
CA GLY A 141 -0.99 9.30 2.77
C GLY A 141 -1.09 8.51 4.07
N TRP A 142 -1.96 8.90 5.02
CA TRP A 142 -2.21 8.11 6.23
C TRP A 142 -2.84 6.74 5.91
N LEU A 143 -3.62 6.65 4.83
CA LEU A 143 -4.22 5.42 4.36
C LEU A 143 -3.21 4.41 3.80
N ILE A 144 -1.93 4.77 3.68
CA ILE A 144 -0.86 3.80 3.40
C ILE A 144 -0.78 2.74 4.52
N ALA A 145 -1.20 3.06 5.76
CA ALA A 145 -1.32 2.07 6.83
C ALA A 145 -2.32 0.93 6.47
N THR A 146 -3.47 1.29 5.88
CA THR A 146 -4.41 0.32 5.30
C THR A 146 -3.72 -0.44 4.16
N VAL A 147 -3.12 0.27 3.20
CA VAL A 147 -2.49 -0.36 2.02
C VAL A 147 -1.42 -1.39 2.41
N GLY A 148 -0.51 -1.02 3.32
CA GLY A 148 0.52 -1.93 3.80
C GLY A 148 -0.07 -3.14 4.52
N THR A 149 -1.08 -2.94 5.36
CA THR A 149 -1.77 -4.05 6.05
C THR A 149 -2.48 -4.98 5.06
N GLN A 150 -3.21 -4.42 4.09
CA GLN A 150 -3.90 -5.22 3.07
C GLN A 150 -2.92 -5.98 2.19
N SER A 151 -1.74 -5.44 1.91
CA SER A 151 -0.73 -6.15 1.12
C SER A 151 -0.26 -7.46 1.78
N VAL A 152 -0.19 -7.51 3.12
CA VAL A 152 0.14 -8.73 3.87
C VAL A 152 -0.97 -9.77 3.72
N ALA A 153 -2.24 -9.31 3.79
CA ALA A 153 -3.40 -10.16 3.57
C ALA A 153 -3.46 -10.71 2.15
N VAL A 154 -3.21 -9.89 1.13
CA VAL A 154 -3.18 -10.30 -0.29
C VAL A 154 -2.16 -11.41 -0.51
N LEU A 155 -0.90 -11.18 -0.10
CA LEU A 155 0.16 -12.16 -0.35
C LEU A 155 -0.05 -13.44 0.46
N GLY A 156 -0.53 -13.32 1.71
CA GLY A 156 -0.87 -14.49 2.52
C GLY A 156 -1.98 -15.32 1.91
N ALA A 157 -3.06 -14.69 1.43
CA ALA A 157 -4.18 -15.37 0.81
C ALA A 157 -3.80 -16.03 -0.54
N LEU A 158 -2.89 -15.41 -1.30
CA LEU A 158 -2.29 -16.03 -2.50
C LEU A 158 -1.46 -17.27 -2.15
N LEU A 159 -0.69 -17.22 -1.06
CA LEU A 159 0.21 -18.30 -0.65
C LEU A 159 -0.47 -19.39 0.18
N ALA A 160 -1.66 -19.16 0.73
CA ALA A 160 -2.32 -20.11 1.62
C ALA A 160 -2.41 -21.54 1.05
N PRO A 161 -2.75 -21.76 -0.24
CA PRO A 161 -2.73 -23.11 -0.83
C PRO A 161 -1.32 -23.73 -0.92
N GLU A 162 -0.27 -22.91 -1.03
CA GLU A 162 1.13 -23.32 -1.17
C GLU A 162 1.77 -23.75 0.17
N PHE A 163 1.06 -23.60 1.28
CA PHE A 163 1.53 -23.97 2.62
C PHE A 163 1.10 -25.37 3.08
N GLY A 164 0.36 -26.13 2.26
CA GLY A 164 -0.11 -27.47 2.61
C GLY A 164 -0.91 -27.46 3.91
N ASP A 165 -0.48 -28.25 4.90
CA ASP A 165 -1.14 -28.37 6.20
C ASP A 165 -1.26 -27.04 6.96
N ALA A 166 -0.30 -26.12 6.78
CA ALA A 166 -0.33 -24.79 7.40
C ALA A 166 -1.23 -23.80 6.65
N GLY A 167 -1.77 -24.17 5.48
CA GLY A 167 -2.56 -23.29 4.62
C GLY A 167 -3.79 -22.71 5.31
N SER A 168 -4.46 -23.51 6.16
CA SER A 168 -5.60 -23.05 6.96
C SER A 168 -5.22 -21.87 7.86
N PHE A 169 -4.13 -22.00 8.62
CA PHE A 169 -3.65 -20.93 9.50
C PHE A 169 -3.23 -19.67 8.73
N VAL A 170 -2.61 -19.84 7.57
CA VAL A 170 -2.23 -18.71 6.69
C VAL A 170 -3.47 -18.00 6.14
N MET A 171 -4.51 -18.74 5.75
CA MET A 171 -5.80 -18.19 5.33
C MET A 171 -6.47 -17.40 6.47
N PHE A 172 -6.53 -17.98 7.67
CA PHE A 172 -7.05 -17.30 8.85
C PHE A 172 -6.30 -15.99 9.14
N SER A 173 -4.97 -16.04 9.13
CA SER A 173 -4.14 -14.85 9.37
C SER A 173 -4.38 -13.77 8.31
N SER A 174 -4.55 -14.17 7.04
CA SER A 174 -4.88 -13.27 5.94
C SER A 174 -6.24 -12.60 6.12
N PHE A 175 -7.25 -13.34 6.60
CA PHE A 175 -8.52 -12.76 7.02
C PHE A 175 -8.35 -11.73 8.14
N VAL A 176 -7.55 -12.03 9.16
CA VAL A 176 -7.28 -11.10 10.27
C VAL A 176 -6.68 -9.79 9.75
N TRP A 177 -5.63 -9.85 8.91
CA TRP A 177 -5.06 -8.63 8.32
C TRP A 177 -6.04 -7.90 7.40
N TRP A 178 -6.87 -8.63 6.63
CA TRP A 178 -7.91 -8.01 5.80
C TRP A 178 -8.92 -7.21 6.63
N MET A 179 -9.35 -7.77 7.77
CA MET A 179 -10.26 -7.11 8.71
C MET A 179 -9.61 -5.91 9.39
N ILE A 180 -8.36 -6.05 9.87
CA ILE A 180 -7.60 -4.95 10.48
C ILE A 180 -7.44 -3.81 9.48
N GLY A 181 -7.02 -4.10 8.25
CA GLY A 181 -6.85 -3.10 7.20
C GLY A 181 -8.18 -2.41 6.84
N SER A 182 -9.26 -3.17 6.78
CA SER A 182 -10.62 -2.67 6.53
C SER A 182 -11.10 -1.73 7.63
N PHE A 183 -10.90 -2.10 8.89
CA PHE A 183 -11.26 -1.25 10.03
C PHE A 183 -10.41 0.03 10.07
N LEU A 184 -9.09 -0.09 9.85
CA LEU A 184 -8.19 1.06 9.74
C LEU A 184 -8.62 2.03 8.64
N TYR A 185 -9.08 1.50 7.49
CA TYR A 185 -9.61 2.32 6.41
C TYR A 185 -10.80 3.15 6.89
N MET A 186 -11.79 2.52 7.52
CA MET A 186 -13.01 3.19 7.98
C MET A 186 -12.73 4.30 8.98
N VAL A 187 -11.81 4.08 9.92
CA VAL A 187 -11.37 5.10 10.89
C VAL A 187 -10.72 6.29 10.16
N LEU A 188 -9.72 6.02 9.32
CA LEU A 188 -8.94 7.07 8.66
C LEU A 188 -9.74 7.83 7.61
N ILE A 189 -10.58 7.15 6.82
CA ILE A 189 -11.36 7.81 5.78
C ILE A 189 -12.40 8.76 6.37
N THR A 190 -13.00 8.40 7.52
CA THR A 190 -13.96 9.27 8.21
C THR A 190 -13.30 10.59 8.63
N LEU A 191 -12.08 10.51 9.17
CA LEU A 191 -11.28 11.68 9.52
C LEU A 191 -10.85 12.49 8.29
N ILE A 192 -10.51 11.81 7.18
CA ILE A 192 -10.15 12.47 5.92
C ILE A 192 -11.35 13.21 5.33
N PHE A 193 -12.56 12.62 5.34
CA PHE A 193 -13.79 13.28 4.92
C PHE A 193 -14.05 14.52 5.77
N TYR A 194 -13.96 14.39 7.09
CA TYR A 194 -14.07 15.53 8.01
C TYR A 194 -13.08 16.64 7.63
N ARG A 195 -11.81 16.30 7.40
CA ARG A 195 -10.80 17.27 6.97
C ARG A 195 -11.13 17.94 5.64
N LEU A 196 -11.54 17.16 4.64
CA LEU A 196 -11.86 17.64 3.30
C LEU A 196 -13.07 18.58 3.27
N VAL A 197 -14.07 18.34 4.13
CA VAL A 197 -15.31 19.14 4.19
C VAL A 197 -15.13 20.43 5.00
N PHE A 198 -14.46 20.35 6.15
CA PHE A 198 -14.47 21.45 7.12
C PHE A 198 -13.24 22.35 7.08
N PHE A 199 -12.16 21.96 6.40
CA PHE A 199 -10.94 22.75 6.33
C PHE A 199 -10.57 23.14 4.91
N LYS A 200 -10.07 24.37 4.74
CA LYS A 200 -9.52 24.81 3.46
C LYS A 200 -8.21 24.08 3.19
N ILE A 201 -8.10 23.47 2.02
CA ILE A 201 -6.90 22.77 1.58
C ILE A 201 -6.34 23.50 0.37
N SER A 202 -5.04 23.78 0.40
CA SER A 202 -4.36 24.41 -0.73
C SER A 202 -4.37 23.46 -1.96
N PRO A 203 -4.43 24.00 -3.19
CA PRO A 203 -4.35 23.19 -4.40
C PRO A 203 -3.13 22.26 -4.44
N ASP A 204 -2.00 22.71 -3.89
CA ASP A 204 -0.77 21.93 -3.82
C ASP A 204 -0.88 20.70 -2.92
N ALA A 205 -1.76 20.73 -1.92
CA ALA A 205 -1.96 19.62 -0.98
C ALA A 205 -3.00 18.58 -1.45
N LEU A 206 -3.89 18.92 -2.40
CA LEU A 206 -5.03 18.08 -2.83
C LEU A 206 -4.67 16.89 -3.74
N VAL A 207 -3.51 16.92 -4.39
CA VAL A 207 -3.00 15.88 -5.30
C VAL A 207 -1.48 15.89 -5.16
N PRO A 208 -0.75 14.76 -5.19
CA PRO A 208 -1.16 13.34 -5.39
C PRO A 208 -1.80 12.52 -4.25
N PRO A 209 -1.55 12.78 -2.94
CA PRO A 209 -1.83 11.80 -1.88
C PRO A 209 -3.27 11.31 -1.75
N TYR A 210 -4.25 12.10 -2.21
CA TYR A 210 -5.67 11.76 -2.08
C TYR A 210 -6.13 10.62 -3.00
N TRP A 211 -5.35 10.28 -4.03
CA TRP A 211 -5.61 9.07 -4.81
C TRP A 211 -5.50 7.78 -3.99
N ILE A 212 -4.78 7.81 -2.86
CA ILE A 212 -4.76 6.70 -1.90
C ILE A 212 -6.13 6.47 -1.25
N ASN A 213 -7.03 7.47 -1.19
CA ASN A 213 -8.41 7.26 -0.73
C ASN A 213 -9.09 6.15 -1.54
N MET A 214 -8.97 6.23 -2.86
CA MET A 214 -9.43 5.17 -3.77
C MET A 214 -8.52 3.94 -3.70
N GLY A 215 -7.19 4.12 -3.70
CA GLY A 215 -6.25 3.00 -3.74
C GLY A 215 -6.31 2.05 -2.55
N ALA A 216 -6.59 2.57 -1.36
CA ALA A 216 -6.76 1.76 -0.15
C ALA A 216 -8.02 0.87 -0.24
N LEU A 217 -9.10 1.36 -0.85
CA LEU A 217 -10.28 0.55 -1.16
C LEU A 217 -10.01 -0.47 -2.26
N ALA A 218 -9.25 -0.09 -3.29
CA ALA A 218 -8.89 -0.99 -4.37
C ALA A 218 -8.10 -2.21 -3.86
N ILE A 219 -7.04 -2.01 -3.06
CA ILE A 219 -6.31 -3.15 -2.47
C ILE A 219 -7.13 -3.91 -1.43
N THR A 220 -8.02 -3.24 -0.68
CA THR A 220 -8.94 -3.93 0.25
C THR A 220 -9.91 -4.84 -0.52
N THR A 221 -10.37 -4.40 -1.69
CA THR A 221 -11.18 -5.19 -2.62
C THR A 221 -10.36 -6.36 -3.17
N LEU A 222 -9.15 -6.10 -3.67
CA LEU A 222 -8.24 -7.14 -4.17
C LEU A 222 -8.00 -8.22 -3.12
N ALA A 223 -7.70 -7.85 -1.88
CA ALA A 223 -7.53 -8.77 -0.77
C ALA A 223 -8.77 -9.65 -0.55
N GLY A 224 -9.96 -9.05 -0.51
CA GLY A 224 -11.23 -9.78 -0.40
C GLY A 224 -11.52 -10.73 -1.57
N SER A 225 -11.21 -10.30 -2.80
CA SER A 225 -11.30 -11.15 -4.01
C SER A 225 -10.35 -12.33 -3.96
N ILE A 226 -9.07 -12.11 -3.60
CA ILE A 226 -8.07 -13.17 -3.47
C ILE A 226 -8.44 -14.16 -2.35
N LEU A 227 -8.97 -13.68 -1.22
CA LEU A 227 -9.52 -14.55 -0.18
C LEU A 227 -10.63 -15.43 -0.77
N CYS A 228 -11.62 -14.83 -1.44
CA CYS A 228 -12.73 -15.59 -2.06
C CYS A 228 -12.25 -16.65 -3.06
N ILE A 229 -11.24 -16.33 -3.87
CA ILE A 229 -10.68 -17.25 -4.87
C ILE A 229 -9.96 -18.43 -4.23
N ASN A 230 -9.29 -18.23 -3.09
CA ASN A 230 -8.47 -19.25 -2.46
C ASN A 230 -9.16 -20.00 -1.31
N ILE A 231 -10.29 -19.51 -0.79
CA ILE A 231 -11.11 -20.22 0.21
C ILE A 231 -11.38 -21.68 -0.18
N PRO A 232 -11.84 -21.99 -1.43
CA PRO A 232 -12.14 -23.38 -1.81
C PRO A 232 -10.89 -24.28 -1.95
N LYS A 233 -9.68 -23.69 -1.96
CA LYS A 233 -8.42 -24.40 -2.17
C LYS A 233 -7.72 -24.77 -0.88
N VAL A 234 -8.25 -24.32 0.27
CA VAL A 234 -7.64 -24.49 1.58
C VAL A 234 -8.64 -25.18 2.50
N GLN A 235 -8.16 -26.14 3.29
CA GLN A 235 -9.00 -26.81 4.28
C GLN A 235 -9.37 -25.86 5.42
N GLY A 236 -10.62 -25.92 5.89
CA GLY A 236 -11.08 -25.16 7.06
C GLY A 236 -12.50 -24.61 6.91
N PRO A 237 -13.05 -24.00 7.97
CA PRO A 237 -14.43 -23.52 8.02
C PRO A 237 -14.62 -22.15 7.34
N TYR A 238 -13.94 -21.89 6.21
CA TYR A 238 -13.96 -20.59 5.54
C TYR A 238 -15.11 -20.44 4.53
N ALA A 239 -15.74 -21.55 4.13
CA ALA A 239 -16.86 -21.53 3.19
C ALA A 239 -18.03 -20.68 3.70
N ASP A 240 -18.30 -20.72 5.01
CA ASP A 240 -19.36 -19.95 5.65
C ASP A 240 -19.10 -18.43 5.58
N PHE A 241 -17.82 -18.03 5.52
CA PHE A 241 -17.42 -16.63 5.38
C PHE A 241 -17.48 -16.13 3.93
N LEU A 242 -17.73 -16.99 2.93
CA LEU A 242 -17.67 -16.60 1.53
C LEU A 242 -18.71 -15.53 1.17
N GLY A 243 -19.94 -15.66 1.68
CA GLY A 243 -21.00 -14.67 1.46
C GLY A 243 -20.66 -13.32 2.06
N PHE A 244 -20.19 -13.32 3.31
CA PHE A 244 -19.68 -12.13 3.99
C PHE A 244 -18.54 -11.47 3.21
N THR A 245 -17.55 -12.27 2.79
CA THR A 245 -16.35 -11.79 2.12
C THR A 245 -16.70 -11.16 0.77
N LYS A 246 -17.56 -11.80 -0.02
CA LYS A 246 -18.07 -11.24 -1.28
C LYS A 246 -18.83 -9.93 -1.08
N GLY A 247 -19.71 -9.88 -0.08
CA GLY A 247 -20.51 -8.68 0.23
C GLY A 247 -19.63 -7.48 0.58
N PHE A 248 -18.68 -7.65 1.51
CA PHE A 248 -17.76 -6.58 1.89
C PHE A 248 -16.76 -6.22 0.78
N THR A 249 -16.31 -7.21 -0.01
CA THR A 249 -15.48 -6.96 -1.20
C THR A 249 -16.21 -6.03 -2.18
N LEU A 250 -17.48 -6.32 -2.49
CA LEU A 250 -18.30 -5.48 -3.36
C LEU A 250 -18.56 -4.10 -2.74
N PHE A 251 -18.78 -4.03 -1.43
CA PHE A 251 -18.94 -2.77 -0.70
C PHE A 251 -17.72 -1.86 -0.88
N PHE A 252 -16.50 -2.39 -0.66
CA PHE A 252 -15.27 -1.63 -0.84
C PHE A 252 -15.03 -1.24 -2.30
N TRP A 253 -15.31 -2.14 -3.25
CA TRP A 253 -15.20 -1.84 -4.68
C TRP A 253 -16.12 -0.70 -5.11
N SER A 254 -17.37 -0.71 -4.60
CA SER A 254 -18.37 0.31 -4.91
C SER A 254 -17.92 1.69 -4.42
N PHE A 255 -17.43 1.79 -3.18
CA PHE A 255 -16.86 3.03 -2.65
C PHE A 255 -15.60 3.46 -3.41
N GLY A 256 -14.77 2.50 -3.83
CA GLY A 256 -13.53 2.78 -4.57
C GLY A 256 -13.83 3.39 -5.92
N THR A 257 -14.79 2.81 -6.63
CA THR A 257 -15.31 3.30 -7.91
C THR A 257 -15.92 4.70 -7.75
N TRP A 258 -16.69 4.91 -6.69
CA TRP A 258 -17.33 6.20 -6.42
C TRP A 258 -16.32 7.34 -6.18
N TRP A 259 -15.13 7.06 -5.63
CA TRP A 259 -14.07 8.07 -5.47
C TRP A 259 -13.49 8.58 -6.80
N ILE A 260 -13.52 7.77 -7.87
CA ILE A 260 -12.80 8.08 -9.12
C ILE A 260 -13.27 9.40 -9.75
N PRO A 261 -14.58 9.66 -9.97
CA PRO A 261 -15.04 10.94 -10.51
C PRO A 261 -14.57 12.15 -9.70
N PHE A 262 -14.61 12.09 -8.37
CA PHE A 262 -14.18 13.21 -7.52
C PHE A 262 -12.69 13.49 -7.63
N LEU A 263 -11.86 12.44 -7.67
CA LEU A 263 -10.41 12.59 -7.83
C LEU A 263 -10.05 13.18 -9.20
N VAL A 264 -10.78 12.78 -10.25
CA VAL A 264 -10.64 13.37 -11.59
C VAL A 264 -11.04 14.84 -11.58
N ILE A 265 -12.19 15.19 -10.98
CA ILE A 265 -12.65 16.58 -10.88
C ILE A 265 -11.63 17.45 -10.11
N ILE A 266 -11.09 16.96 -8.99
CA ILE A 266 -10.06 17.66 -8.21
C ILE A 266 -8.78 17.83 -9.05
N GLY A 267 -8.38 16.81 -9.81
CA GLY A 267 -7.24 16.88 -10.73
C GLY A 267 -7.41 17.96 -11.80
N ILE A 268 -8.57 17.97 -12.47
CA ILE A 268 -8.93 18.99 -13.47
C ILE A 268 -8.92 20.38 -12.83
N TRP A 269 -9.57 20.54 -11.67
CA TRP A 269 -9.58 21.80 -10.93
C TRP A 269 -8.17 22.32 -10.62
N LYS A 270 -7.26 21.45 -10.15
CA LYS A 270 -5.88 21.82 -9.82
C LYS A 270 -5.07 22.25 -11.05
N TYR A 271 -5.01 21.40 -12.08
CA TYR A 271 -4.09 21.62 -13.19
C TYR A 271 -4.65 22.52 -14.30
N VAL A 272 -5.96 22.46 -14.55
CA VAL A 272 -6.60 23.22 -15.64
C VAL A 272 -7.06 24.59 -15.14
N PHE A 273 -7.85 24.61 -14.06
CA PHE A 273 -8.43 25.87 -13.57
C PHE A 273 -7.47 26.66 -12.70
N HIS A 274 -6.74 26.01 -11.78
CA HIS A 274 -5.74 26.66 -10.93
C HIS A 274 -4.36 26.80 -11.57
N LYS A 275 -4.16 26.20 -12.76
CA LYS A 275 -2.92 26.28 -13.57
C LYS A 275 -1.65 25.96 -12.77
N THR A 276 -1.75 25.06 -11.78
CA THR A 276 -0.58 24.66 -10.97
C THR A 276 0.46 23.98 -11.87
N GLN A 277 1.71 24.45 -11.82
CA GLN A 277 2.79 23.86 -12.60
C GLN A 277 3.08 22.42 -12.17
N TYR A 278 3.18 21.52 -13.14
CA TYR A 278 3.61 20.15 -12.88
C TYR A 278 5.09 20.13 -12.50
N LYS A 279 5.39 19.67 -11.28
CA LYS A 279 6.74 19.35 -10.81
C LYS A 279 6.72 17.92 -10.33
N TYR A 280 7.58 17.07 -10.90
CA TYR A 280 7.68 15.68 -10.50
C TYR A 280 8.06 15.59 -9.02
N THR A 281 7.31 14.76 -8.29
CA THR A 281 7.64 14.34 -6.93
C THR A 281 7.39 12.84 -6.81
N PRO A 282 8.09 12.11 -5.91
CA PRO A 282 7.83 10.69 -5.69
C PRO A 282 6.37 10.38 -5.31
N LEU A 283 5.65 11.37 -4.77
CA LEU A 283 4.24 11.22 -4.41
C LEU A 283 3.34 10.93 -5.63
N TYR A 284 3.73 11.26 -6.86
CA TYR A 284 2.90 10.94 -8.04
C TYR A 284 2.68 9.43 -8.25
N TRP A 285 3.56 8.59 -7.72
CA TRP A 285 3.35 7.14 -7.69
C TRP A 285 2.10 6.75 -6.88
N SER A 286 1.64 7.60 -5.96
CA SER A 286 0.37 7.41 -5.24
C SER A 286 -0.86 7.51 -6.14
N MET A 287 -0.73 7.92 -7.41
CA MET A 287 -1.80 7.84 -8.42
C MET A 287 -1.71 6.58 -9.28
N VAL A 288 -0.50 6.11 -9.57
CA VAL A 288 -0.27 4.90 -10.39
C VAL A 288 -0.72 3.65 -9.65
N PHE A 289 -0.36 3.55 -8.35
CA PHE A 289 -0.71 2.40 -7.53
C PHE A 289 -2.24 2.11 -7.48
N PRO A 290 -3.10 3.09 -7.13
CA PRO A 290 -4.55 2.87 -7.12
C PRO A 290 -5.12 2.34 -8.43
N LEU A 291 -4.66 2.87 -9.57
CA LEU A 291 -5.14 2.45 -10.89
C LEU A 291 -4.77 1.00 -11.20
N GLY A 292 -3.52 0.61 -10.90
CA GLY A 292 -3.09 -0.78 -11.03
C GLY A 292 -3.85 -1.71 -10.10
N MET A 293 -4.07 -1.31 -8.84
CA MET A 293 -4.85 -2.09 -7.87
C MET A 293 -6.32 -2.23 -8.25
N TYR A 294 -6.92 -1.23 -8.89
CA TYR A 294 -8.31 -1.30 -9.33
C TYR A 294 -8.49 -2.21 -10.55
N THR A 295 -7.44 -2.33 -11.37
CA THR A 295 -7.44 -3.19 -12.56
C THR A 295 -7.19 -4.66 -12.22
N ALA A 296 -6.32 -4.93 -11.24
CA ALA A 296 -5.97 -6.26 -10.76
C ALA A 296 -7.10 -6.88 -9.93
#